data_AF-A0A9X2F3P0-F1
#
_entry.id   AF-A0A9X2F3P0-F1
#
_cell.length_a   1.000
_cell.length_b   1.000
_cell.length_c   1.000
_cell.angle_alpha   90.00
_cell.angle_beta   90.00
_cell.angle_gamma   90.00
#
_symmetry.space_group_name_H-M   'P 1'
#
loop_
_entity.id
_entity.type
_entity.pdbx_description
1 polymer ?
#
loop_
_entity_poly.entity_id
_entity_poly.type
_entity_poly.pdbx_seq_one_letter_code
_entity_poly.pdbx_strand_id
1 'polypeptide(L)'
;MKIKIKALLMMLPMVVCAILSYAQSTAERYPIIPKPQTLIARKGEFAINASTKIVLNNKDEQLKTAVSFLVDLVNASTGFQLSFVENASKNVIVFTLDPGMKNEEEYRIAISKNIIDIRSKTAAGAFRAVQTLRQLLPPQIENKQVVSSVKWTIPCAVIQDAPRFEYRGAHLDVCRHFFPPDFIKRYIDLLALFKYNTFHWHLTEDQGWRIEIKKYPKLTTMGSWRKETAVGKTTTGTPIMDRQYDCKTYEGFYTQEEVKEIVKYAQDRFINIIPEIEMPGHALAALTAYPELGCTQGPYEVATRWGVFNDVFCPRDTTFKFLENVLTEVMDLFPSKYIHIGGDECPKLRWKNCHHCQTLIKEKGLKDEHELQSYFIQRMEKFINSKGRQIIGWDEILEGGLAPNATVMSWRGIEGGIAAAKQHHDVIMTPGGFCYLDHYQAKSENEPLAIGGFTPVEKVYSYEPVPDTLTQQEAKYIKGAQVNLWTEYVATPEHVEYMVFPRSLAMAEVVWTTKANKNYTDFLHRFKKQALRLDELKVNYAKHILSDAK
;
A
#
# COMPACT_ATOMS: atom_id res chain seq x y z
N MET A 1 -42.18 8.42 -46.97
CA MET A 1 -41.05 8.66 -46.04
C MET A 1 -40.87 7.51 -45.04
N LYS A 2 -40.66 6.26 -45.50
CA LYS A 2 -40.58 5.05 -44.62
C LYS A 2 -39.43 4.07 -44.96
N ILE A 3 -38.42 4.49 -45.74
CA ILE A 3 -37.32 3.59 -46.17
C ILE A 3 -35.98 3.88 -45.44
N LYS A 4 -35.84 4.98 -44.68
CA LYS A 4 -34.55 5.34 -44.04
C LYS A 4 -34.34 4.88 -42.59
N ILE A 5 -35.32 4.23 -41.95
CA ILE A 5 -35.20 3.85 -40.51
C ILE A 5 -34.66 2.43 -40.31
N LYS A 6 -34.88 1.48 -41.25
CA LYS A 6 -34.38 0.09 -41.11
C LYS A 6 -32.86 -0.03 -41.26
N ALA A 7 -32.21 0.82 -42.06
CA ALA A 7 -30.75 0.81 -42.20
C ALA A 7 -30.03 1.35 -40.94
N LEU A 8 -30.67 2.25 -40.19
CA LEU A 8 -30.10 2.83 -38.98
C LEU A 8 -30.13 1.84 -37.79
N LEU A 9 -31.15 0.96 -37.73
CA LEU A 9 -31.24 -0.10 -36.72
C LEU A 9 -30.28 -1.27 -36.94
N MET A 10 -29.81 -1.52 -38.17
CA MET A 10 -28.82 -2.56 -38.48
C MET A 10 -27.36 -2.08 -38.34
N MET A 11 -27.10 -0.78 -38.44
CA MET A 11 -25.76 -0.22 -38.18
C MET A 11 -25.42 -0.14 -36.69
N LEU A 12 -26.41 0.02 -35.81
CA LEU A 12 -26.19 0.11 -34.36
C LEU A 12 -25.51 -1.16 -33.77
N PRO A 13 -25.95 -2.40 -34.05
CA PRO A 13 -25.26 -3.60 -33.56
C PRO A 13 -23.89 -3.81 -34.22
N MET A 14 -23.70 -3.38 -35.47
CA MET A 14 -22.42 -3.54 -36.19
C MET A 14 -21.35 -2.56 -35.68
N VAL A 15 -21.73 -1.33 -35.35
CA VAL A 15 -20.85 -0.33 -34.71
C VAL A 15 -20.52 -0.75 -33.28
N VAL A 16 -21.50 -1.29 -32.53
CA VAL A 16 -21.26 -1.83 -31.17
C VAL A 16 -20.31 -3.04 -31.23
N CYS A 17 -20.47 -3.97 -32.17
CA CYS A 17 -19.53 -5.09 -32.35
C CYS A 17 -18.11 -4.64 -32.77
N ALA A 18 -17.99 -3.62 -33.62
CA ALA A 18 -16.68 -3.10 -34.03
C ALA A 18 -15.95 -2.39 -32.88
N ILE A 19 -16.67 -1.63 -32.04
CA ILE A 19 -16.12 -0.98 -30.85
C ILE A 19 -15.70 -2.02 -29.81
N LEU A 20 -16.50 -3.05 -29.57
CA LEU A 20 -16.18 -4.16 -28.66
C LEU A 20 -14.95 -4.96 -29.15
N SER A 21 -14.88 -5.29 -30.44
CA SER A 21 -13.74 -6.02 -31.02
C SER A 21 -12.44 -5.19 -31.00
N TYR A 22 -12.53 -3.88 -31.27
CA TYR A 22 -11.37 -2.99 -31.23
C TYR A 22 -10.85 -2.84 -29.78
N ALA A 23 -11.75 -2.66 -28.81
CA ALA A 23 -11.39 -2.58 -27.39
C ALA A 23 -10.72 -3.88 -26.88
N GLN A 24 -11.25 -5.05 -27.26
CA GLN A 24 -10.65 -6.35 -26.94
C GLN A 24 -9.24 -6.50 -27.52
N SER A 25 -9.03 -6.09 -28.78
CA SER A 25 -7.71 -6.15 -29.44
C SER A 25 -6.67 -5.23 -28.79
N THR A 26 -7.10 -4.10 -28.20
CA THR A 26 -6.22 -3.15 -27.52
C THR A 26 -5.82 -3.61 -26.12
N ALA A 27 -6.75 -4.18 -25.34
CA ALA A 27 -6.46 -4.64 -23.98
C ALA A 27 -5.52 -5.86 -23.98
N GLU A 28 -5.66 -6.76 -24.96
CA GLU A 28 -4.75 -7.90 -25.13
C GLU A 28 -3.35 -7.47 -25.57
N ARG A 29 -3.26 -6.42 -26.41
CA ARG A 29 -1.98 -5.92 -26.92
C ARG A 29 -1.26 -4.98 -25.93
N TYR A 30 -1.99 -4.26 -25.10
CA TYR A 30 -1.45 -3.33 -24.09
C TYR A 30 -2.05 -3.61 -22.70
N PRO A 31 -1.68 -4.72 -22.06
CA PRO A 31 -2.33 -5.19 -20.83
C PRO A 31 -1.88 -4.44 -19.56
N ILE A 32 -1.77 -3.12 -19.60
CA ILE A 32 -1.16 -2.34 -18.51
C ILE A 32 -2.19 -2.12 -17.38
N ILE A 33 -1.84 -2.51 -16.16
CA ILE A 33 -2.55 -2.14 -14.92
C ILE A 33 -1.56 -1.41 -13.99
N PRO A 34 -1.87 -0.20 -13.51
CA PRO A 34 -3.03 0.64 -13.83
C PRO A 34 -3.09 1.11 -15.29
N LYS A 35 -4.30 1.36 -15.79
CA LYS A 35 -4.51 1.93 -17.13
C LYS A 35 -3.88 3.33 -17.25
N PRO A 36 -3.03 3.57 -18.27
CA PRO A 36 -2.45 4.89 -18.50
C PRO A 36 -3.51 5.95 -18.82
N GLN A 37 -3.23 7.21 -18.49
CA GLN A 37 -4.12 8.33 -18.83
C GLN A 37 -4.39 8.44 -20.34
N THR A 38 -3.35 8.31 -21.17
CA THR A 38 -3.47 8.27 -22.63
C THR A 38 -2.58 7.18 -23.22
N LEU A 39 -3.17 6.37 -24.12
CA LEU A 39 -2.45 5.39 -24.92
C LEU A 39 -2.92 5.49 -26.37
N ILE A 40 -1.98 5.83 -27.27
CA ILE A 40 -2.22 5.89 -28.71
C ILE A 40 -1.47 4.75 -29.37
N ALA A 41 -2.22 3.71 -29.77
CA ALA A 41 -1.66 2.54 -30.43
C ALA A 41 -1.02 2.90 -31.78
N ARG A 42 0.12 2.27 -32.09
CA ARG A 42 0.80 2.36 -33.38
C ARG A 42 1.05 0.97 -33.98
N LYS A 43 1.35 0.93 -35.28
CA LYS A 43 1.68 -0.32 -35.98
C LYS A 43 3.14 -0.70 -35.72
N GLY A 44 3.40 -2.00 -35.56
CA GLY A 44 4.73 -2.56 -35.36
C GLY A 44 5.10 -2.77 -33.89
N GLU A 45 6.33 -3.22 -33.70
CA GLU A 45 6.93 -3.61 -32.42
C GLU A 45 8.39 -3.17 -32.40
N PHE A 46 8.89 -2.79 -31.22
CA PHE A 46 10.31 -2.69 -30.91
C PHE A 46 10.80 -4.07 -30.46
N ALA A 47 11.88 -4.59 -31.05
CA ALA A 47 12.48 -5.85 -30.63
C ALA A 47 13.71 -5.60 -29.76
N ILE A 48 13.65 -6.03 -28.50
CA ILE A 48 14.80 -6.09 -27.61
C ILE A 48 15.68 -7.27 -28.05
N ASN A 49 16.97 -7.03 -28.21
CA ASN A 49 17.96 -8.03 -28.59
C ASN A 49 19.36 -7.65 -28.09
N ALA A 50 20.38 -8.46 -28.39
CA ALA A 50 21.76 -8.23 -27.93
C ALA A 50 22.39 -6.90 -28.41
N SER A 51 21.85 -6.26 -29.46
CA SER A 51 22.30 -4.93 -29.91
C SER A 51 21.61 -3.77 -29.19
N THR A 52 20.59 -4.05 -28.37
CA THR A 52 19.84 -3.01 -27.65
C THR A 52 20.73 -2.23 -26.71
N LYS A 53 20.70 -0.89 -26.83
CA LYS A 53 21.46 0.03 -25.99
C LYS A 53 20.55 0.89 -25.12
N ILE A 54 21.08 1.33 -23.98
CA ILE A 54 20.43 2.29 -23.09
C ILE A 54 21.18 3.62 -23.15
N VAL A 55 20.47 4.72 -23.31
CA VAL A 55 21.03 6.09 -23.24
C VAL A 55 20.33 6.85 -22.13
N LEU A 56 21.13 7.49 -21.27
CA LEU A 56 20.64 8.43 -20.26
C LEU A 56 21.09 9.85 -20.67
N ASN A 57 20.15 10.72 -21.00
CA ASN A 57 20.42 12.13 -21.32
C ASN A 57 20.57 13.00 -20.06
N ASN A 58 20.89 12.39 -18.91
CA ASN A 58 21.08 13.03 -17.63
C ASN A 58 22.05 12.16 -16.78
N LYS A 59 22.81 12.79 -15.89
CA LYS A 59 23.77 12.13 -14.98
C LYS A 59 23.21 11.87 -13.57
N ASP A 60 21.90 11.99 -13.39
CA ASP A 60 21.22 11.72 -12.13
C ASP A 60 21.36 10.23 -11.76
N GLU A 61 21.93 9.96 -10.59
CA GLU A 61 22.16 8.59 -10.11
C GLU A 61 20.85 7.85 -9.78
N GLN A 62 19.80 8.56 -9.34
CA GLN A 62 18.51 7.92 -9.10
C GLN A 62 17.85 7.52 -10.42
N LEU A 63 18.03 8.29 -11.50
CA LEU A 63 17.61 7.89 -12.83
C LEU A 63 18.33 6.61 -13.27
N LYS A 64 19.64 6.53 -13.04
CA LYS A 64 20.41 5.32 -13.34
C LYS A 64 19.92 4.12 -12.53
N THR A 65 19.63 4.30 -11.24
CA THR A 65 19.01 3.26 -10.39
C THR A 65 17.68 2.81 -10.99
N ALA A 66 16.77 3.75 -11.31
CA ALA A 66 15.47 3.44 -11.90
C ALA A 66 15.57 2.61 -13.20
N VAL A 67 16.51 2.97 -14.07
CA VAL A 67 16.71 2.30 -15.36
C VAL A 67 17.44 0.97 -15.22
N SER A 68 18.30 0.82 -14.22
CA SER A 68 19.00 -0.44 -13.94
C SER A 68 18.03 -1.58 -13.64
N PHE A 69 16.87 -1.31 -13.04
CA PHE A 69 15.80 -2.32 -12.88
C PHE A 69 15.36 -2.95 -14.20
N LEU A 70 15.20 -2.14 -15.26
CA LEU A 70 14.84 -2.67 -16.58
C LEU A 70 15.99 -3.49 -17.17
N VAL A 71 17.21 -3.00 -17.02
CA VAL A 71 18.42 -3.68 -17.51
C VAL A 71 18.56 -5.05 -16.83
N ASP A 72 18.48 -5.11 -15.52
CA ASP A 72 18.63 -6.33 -14.75
C ASP A 72 17.54 -7.36 -15.11
N LEU A 73 16.31 -6.90 -15.25
CA LEU A 73 15.17 -7.75 -15.65
C LEU A 73 15.38 -8.35 -17.05
N VAL A 74 15.81 -7.53 -18.02
CA VAL A 74 16.10 -8.00 -19.38
C VAL A 74 17.30 -8.94 -19.37
N ASN A 75 18.38 -8.59 -18.69
CA ASN A 75 19.60 -9.39 -18.68
C ASN A 75 19.35 -10.79 -18.09
N ALA A 76 18.59 -10.88 -16.99
CA ALA A 76 18.29 -12.15 -16.32
C ALA A 76 17.44 -13.10 -17.19
N SER A 77 16.36 -12.59 -17.79
CA SER A 77 15.37 -13.40 -18.52
C SER A 77 15.74 -13.68 -19.97
N THR A 78 16.53 -12.81 -20.59
CA THR A 78 16.86 -12.90 -22.03
C THR A 78 18.30 -13.33 -22.31
N GLY A 79 19.21 -13.11 -21.36
CA GLY A 79 20.65 -13.26 -21.56
C GLY A 79 21.31 -12.14 -22.39
N PHE A 80 20.53 -11.17 -22.89
CA PHE A 80 21.08 -10.00 -23.56
C PHE A 80 21.81 -9.12 -22.54
N GLN A 81 22.99 -8.63 -22.88
CA GLN A 81 23.76 -7.74 -22.00
C GLN A 81 23.53 -6.29 -22.42
N LEU A 82 22.44 -5.69 -21.94
CA LEU A 82 22.15 -4.30 -22.23
C LEU A 82 23.22 -3.40 -21.60
N SER A 83 23.74 -2.46 -22.38
CA SER A 83 24.82 -1.55 -21.96
C SER A 83 24.38 -0.11 -22.06
N PHE A 84 24.79 0.68 -21.06
CA PHE A 84 24.71 2.13 -21.09
C PHE A 84 25.75 2.69 -22.07
N VAL A 85 25.32 3.58 -22.96
CA VAL A 85 26.17 4.28 -23.92
C VAL A 85 25.81 5.76 -23.95
N GLU A 86 26.74 6.62 -24.39
CA GLU A 86 26.50 8.06 -24.47
C GLU A 86 25.51 8.43 -25.58
N ASN A 87 25.54 7.70 -26.70
CA ASN A 87 24.63 7.92 -27.82
C ASN A 87 24.39 6.62 -28.59
N ALA A 88 23.20 6.51 -29.17
CA ALA A 88 22.84 5.49 -30.16
C ALA A 88 21.64 6.00 -30.98
N SER A 89 21.57 5.64 -32.25
CA SER A 89 20.53 6.12 -33.18
C SER A 89 19.53 5.04 -33.61
N LYS A 90 19.80 3.76 -33.30
CA LYS A 90 18.95 2.61 -33.63
C LYS A 90 19.04 1.56 -32.53
N ASN A 91 17.95 0.81 -32.37
CA ASN A 91 17.77 -0.22 -31.35
C ASN A 91 18.16 0.29 -29.94
N VAL A 92 17.55 1.41 -29.55
CA VAL A 92 17.94 2.15 -28.33
C VAL A 92 16.72 2.50 -27.48
N ILE A 93 16.90 2.45 -26.17
CA ILE A 93 15.97 2.99 -25.17
C ILE A 93 16.62 4.22 -24.56
N VAL A 94 15.98 5.38 -24.72
CA VAL A 94 16.51 6.68 -24.30
C VAL A 94 15.68 7.20 -23.14
N PHE A 95 16.33 7.61 -22.06
CA PHE A 95 15.70 8.26 -20.91
C PHE A 95 16.17 9.70 -20.78
N THR A 96 15.23 10.62 -20.65
CA THR A 96 15.48 12.07 -20.49
C THR A 96 14.65 12.62 -19.35
N LEU A 97 15.26 13.38 -18.43
CA LEU A 97 14.51 14.15 -17.46
C LEU A 97 14.00 15.44 -18.10
N ASP A 98 12.70 15.70 -17.96
CA ASP A 98 11.99 16.86 -18.48
C ASP A 98 11.35 17.63 -17.32
N PRO A 99 12.07 18.61 -16.73
CA PRO A 99 11.58 19.36 -15.58
C PRO A 99 10.35 20.22 -15.87
N GLY A 100 9.97 20.39 -17.15
CA GLY A 100 8.77 21.13 -17.56
C GLY A 100 7.46 20.38 -17.33
N MET A 101 7.52 19.08 -17.02
CA MET A 101 6.35 18.28 -16.64
C MET A 101 5.76 18.73 -15.30
N LYS A 102 4.45 18.54 -15.10
CA LYS A 102 3.74 19.10 -13.93
C LYS A 102 3.89 18.21 -12.71
N ASN A 103 3.59 16.91 -12.85
CA ASN A 103 3.58 15.97 -11.73
C ASN A 103 4.94 15.28 -11.57
N GLU A 104 5.41 15.06 -10.33
CA GLU A 104 6.70 14.44 -10.02
C GLU A 104 6.88 13.04 -10.61
N GLU A 105 5.79 12.28 -10.74
CA GLU A 105 5.77 10.93 -11.29
C GLU A 105 5.22 10.87 -12.72
N GLU A 106 5.08 12.03 -13.39
CA GLU A 106 4.67 12.11 -14.79
C GLU A 106 5.74 11.53 -15.72
N TYR A 107 5.28 10.80 -16.74
CA TYR A 107 6.13 10.29 -17.79
C TYR A 107 5.42 10.19 -19.15
N ARG A 108 6.23 10.15 -20.20
CA ARG A 108 5.82 9.89 -21.58
C ARG A 108 6.72 8.82 -22.19
N ILE A 109 6.13 7.85 -22.88
CA ILE A 109 6.84 6.82 -23.64
C ILE A 109 6.42 6.92 -25.11
N ALA A 110 7.38 7.07 -26.02
CA ALA A 110 7.16 6.92 -27.45
C ALA A 110 7.93 5.71 -27.98
N ILE A 111 7.21 4.65 -28.33
CA ILE A 111 7.75 3.38 -28.81
C ILE A 111 7.60 3.34 -30.33
N SER A 112 8.74 3.27 -31.02
CA SER A 112 8.85 3.00 -32.46
C SER A 112 9.58 1.68 -32.68
N LYS A 113 9.76 1.27 -33.95
CA LYS A 113 10.51 0.03 -34.26
C LYS A 113 12.01 0.11 -33.90
N ASN A 114 12.57 1.31 -33.80
CA ASN A 114 14.02 1.52 -33.64
C ASN A 114 14.39 2.23 -32.34
N ILE A 115 13.46 2.96 -31.73
CA ILE A 115 13.72 3.82 -30.57
C ILE A 115 12.53 3.73 -29.61
N ILE A 116 12.83 3.58 -28.32
CA ILE A 116 11.90 3.88 -27.22
C ILE A 116 12.41 5.16 -26.55
N ASP A 117 11.68 6.27 -26.72
CA ASP A 117 11.99 7.56 -26.09
C ASP A 117 11.13 7.73 -24.84
N ILE A 118 11.78 7.88 -23.69
CA ILE A 118 11.14 8.04 -22.38
C ILE A 118 11.54 9.41 -21.83
N ARG A 119 10.51 10.17 -21.46
CA ARG A 119 10.68 11.44 -20.76
C ARG A 119 9.91 11.40 -19.45
N SER A 120 10.48 11.91 -18.39
CA SER A 120 9.81 12.00 -17.08
C SER A 120 10.27 13.22 -16.31
N LYS A 121 9.46 13.71 -15.37
CA LYS A 121 9.88 14.86 -14.54
C LYS A 121 11.07 14.50 -13.66
N THR A 122 10.99 13.36 -13.00
CA THR A 122 11.99 12.86 -12.04
C THR A 122 12.39 11.41 -12.34
N ALA A 123 13.35 10.89 -11.59
CA ALA A 123 13.69 9.47 -11.57
C ALA A 123 12.52 8.58 -11.14
N ALA A 124 11.63 9.05 -10.24
CA ALA A 124 10.43 8.31 -9.86
C ALA A 124 9.49 8.14 -11.06
N GLY A 125 9.26 9.20 -11.84
CA GLY A 125 8.50 9.10 -13.10
C GLY A 125 9.14 8.15 -14.11
N ALA A 126 10.48 8.16 -14.24
CA ALA A 126 11.20 7.20 -15.08
C ALA A 126 11.00 5.76 -14.61
N PHE A 127 11.02 5.53 -13.30
CA PHE A 127 10.74 4.22 -12.72
C PHE A 127 9.30 3.76 -12.99
N ARG A 128 8.30 4.65 -12.94
CA ARG A 128 6.92 4.33 -13.35
C ARG A 128 6.83 3.97 -14.83
N ALA A 129 7.60 4.63 -15.69
CA ALA A 129 7.72 4.28 -17.10
C ALA A 129 8.34 2.89 -17.30
N VAL A 130 9.38 2.55 -16.52
CA VAL A 130 9.99 1.21 -16.49
C VAL A 130 8.96 0.14 -16.12
N GLN A 131 8.10 0.38 -15.13
CA GLN A 131 7.04 -0.58 -14.79
C GLN A 131 6.02 -0.75 -15.93
N THR A 132 5.72 0.32 -16.67
CA THR A 132 4.88 0.21 -17.87
C THR A 132 5.56 -0.60 -18.98
N LEU A 133 6.85 -0.38 -19.25
CA LEU A 133 7.60 -1.21 -20.20
C LEU A 133 7.66 -2.67 -19.78
N ARG A 134 7.92 -2.93 -18.49
CA ARG A 134 7.93 -4.27 -17.89
C ARG A 134 6.62 -4.99 -18.20
N GLN A 135 5.48 -4.33 -18.00
CA GLN A 135 4.15 -4.89 -18.28
C GLN A 135 3.85 -5.11 -19.76
N LEU A 136 4.44 -4.30 -20.66
CA LEU A 136 4.30 -4.45 -22.12
C LEU A 136 5.18 -5.56 -22.71
N LEU A 137 6.23 -5.97 -22.01
CA LEU A 137 7.02 -7.15 -22.36
C LEU A 137 6.24 -8.44 -22.08
N PRO A 138 6.58 -9.56 -22.75
CA PRO A 138 6.02 -10.86 -22.41
C PRO A 138 6.18 -11.19 -20.91
N PRO A 139 5.20 -11.86 -20.25
CA PRO A 139 5.28 -12.23 -18.83
C PRO A 139 6.56 -12.97 -18.43
N GLN A 140 7.15 -13.75 -19.33
CA GLN A 140 8.39 -14.50 -19.11
C GLN A 140 9.60 -13.61 -18.78
N ILE A 141 9.50 -12.30 -18.98
CA ILE A 141 10.53 -11.34 -18.58
C ILE A 141 10.79 -11.37 -17.06
N GLU A 142 9.83 -11.86 -16.27
CA GLU A 142 9.94 -12.01 -14.82
C GLU A 142 10.82 -13.20 -14.39
N ASN A 143 11.19 -14.07 -15.33
CA ASN A 143 12.00 -15.24 -15.03
C ASN A 143 13.43 -14.80 -14.68
N LYS A 144 13.98 -15.39 -13.60
CA LYS A 144 15.36 -15.14 -13.17
C LYS A 144 16.40 -15.94 -13.97
N GLN A 145 15.96 -16.70 -14.97
CA GLN A 145 16.77 -17.52 -15.85
C GLN A 145 16.42 -17.24 -17.31
N VAL A 146 17.38 -17.52 -18.20
CA VAL A 146 17.24 -17.27 -19.64
C VAL A 146 16.12 -18.13 -20.24
N VAL A 147 15.21 -17.49 -20.97
CA VAL A 147 14.11 -18.14 -21.72
C VAL A 147 14.30 -17.93 -23.22
N SER A 148 14.49 -19.01 -23.98
CA SER A 148 14.87 -18.97 -25.41
C SER A 148 13.69 -19.00 -26.39
N SER A 149 12.50 -19.44 -25.98
CA SER A 149 11.33 -19.61 -26.84
C SER A 149 10.39 -18.40 -26.88
N VAL A 150 10.88 -17.22 -26.51
CA VAL A 150 10.08 -16.00 -26.38
C VAL A 150 10.61 -14.90 -27.29
N LYS A 151 9.70 -14.24 -28.01
CA LYS A 151 10.02 -13.03 -28.77
C LYS A 151 9.94 -11.82 -27.84
N TRP A 152 11.09 -11.22 -27.55
CA TRP A 152 11.20 -10.05 -26.66
C TRP A 152 10.83 -8.75 -27.39
N THR A 153 9.52 -8.52 -27.54
CA THR A 153 9.00 -7.34 -28.24
C THR A 153 8.09 -6.48 -27.39
N ILE A 154 8.11 -5.18 -27.66
CA ILE A 154 7.22 -4.18 -27.08
C ILE A 154 6.39 -3.55 -28.22
N PRO A 155 5.06 -3.55 -28.14
CA PRO A 155 4.22 -2.96 -29.19
C PRO A 155 4.40 -1.44 -29.30
N CYS A 156 4.49 -0.93 -30.53
CA CYS A 156 4.62 0.51 -30.77
C CYS A 156 3.40 1.29 -30.28
N ALA A 157 3.62 2.33 -29.48
CA ALA A 157 2.59 3.21 -28.96
C ALA A 157 3.19 4.57 -28.54
N VAL A 158 2.31 5.55 -28.32
CA VAL A 158 2.64 6.76 -27.55
C VAL A 158 1.80 6.73 -26.29
N ILE A 159 2.45 6.77 -25.13
CA ILE A 159 1.84 6.74 -23.81
C ILE A 159 2.19 8.03 -23.09
N GLN A 160 1.19 8.70 -22.51
CA GLN A 160 1.36 9.83 -21.59
C GLN A 160 0.61 9.48 -20.32
N ASP A 161 1.27 9.61 -19.18
CA ASP A 161 0.74 9.08 -17.94
C ASP A 161 1.26 9.82 -16.71
N ALA A 162 0.41 9.88 -15.70
CA ALA A 162 0.69 10.47 -14.39
C ALA A 162 -0.33 9.90 -13.39
N PRO A 163 0.03 9.78 -12.10
CA PRO A 163 -0.91 9.31 -11.10
C PRO A 163 -2.05 10.31 -10.89
N ARG A 164 -3.25 9.79 -10.61
CA ARG A 164 -4.40 10.59 -10.15
C ARG A 164 -4.16 11.15 -8.75
N PHE A 165 -3.57 10.36 -7.85
CA PHE A 165 -3.31 10.73 -6.46
C PHE A 165 -1.83 10.67 -6.11
N GLU A 166 -1.40 11.59 -5.25
CA GLU A 166 -0.03 11.65 -4.74
C GLU A 166 0.26 10.50 -3.78
N TYR A 167 -0.71 10.11 -2.95
CA TYR A 167 -0.59 8.97 -2.04
C TYR A 167 -1.22 7.71 -2.64
N ARG A 168 -0.44 6.64 -2.76
CA ARG A 168 -0.89 5.34 -3.27
C ARG A 168 -0.30 4.25 -2.40
N GLY A 169 -1.07 3.85 -1.38
CA GLY A 169 -0.57 3.04 -0.28
C GLY A 169 -1.09 1.61 -0.25
N ALA A 170 -0.29 0.73 0.34
CA ALA A 170 -0.72 -0.58 0.82
C ALA A 170 -0.17 -0.79 2.23
N HIS A 171 -1.02 -1.28 3.13
CA HIS A 171 -0.69 -1.59 4.51
C HIS A 171 -0.47 -3.09 4.71
N LEU A 172 0.46 -3.45 5.59
CA LEU A 172 0.64 -4.81 6.08
C LEU A 172 0.83 -4.79 7.60
N ASP A 173 -0.08 -5.48 8.29
CA ASP A 173 0.07 -5.87 9.68
C ASP A 173 1.08 -7.01 9.79
N VAL A 174 2.16 -6.76 10.53
CA VAL A 174 3.19 -7.76 10.84
C VAL A 174 3.20 -8.15 12.33
N CYS A 175 2.21 -7.66 13.08
CA CYS A 175 2.10 -7.82 14.53
C CYS A 175 1.25 -9.01 14.90
N ARG A 176 0.08 -9.17 14.28
CA ARG A 176 -0.79 -10.34 14.53
C ARG A 176 -0.06 -11.61 14.07
N HIS A 177 0.53 -11.56 12.88
CA HIS A 177 1.54 -12.53 12.42
C HIS A 177 2.76 -11.84 11.82
N PHE A 178 3.96 -12.32 12.19
CA PHE A 178 5.25 -11.87 11.67
C PHE A 178 5.56 -12.48 10.30
N PHE A 179 6.22 -11.69 9.45
CA PHE A 179 6.65 -12.13 8.12
C PHE A 179 8.16 -11.89 7.94
N PRO A 180 8.91 -12.81 7.31
CA PRO A 180 10.36 -12.66 7.15
C PRO A 180 10.76 -11.43 6.31
N PRO A 181 11.94 -10.82 6.56
CA PRO A 181 12.47 -9.69 5.78
C PRO A 181 12.42 -9.86 4.26
N ASP A 182 12.76 -11.05 3.77
CA ASP A 182 12.75 -11.36 2.33
C ASP A 182 11.33 -11.32 1.74
N PHE A 183 10.31 -11.68 2.53
CA PHE A 183 8.94 -11.52 2.09
C PHE A 183 8.53 -10.05 2.04
N ILE A 184 8.95 -9.23 3.00
CA ILE A 184 8.68 -7.78 2.97
C ILE A 184 9.27 -7.14 1.71
N LYS A 185 10.51 -7.50 1.34
CA LYS A 185 11.14 -7.08 0.08
C LYS A 185 10.32 -7.53 -1.13
N ARG A 186 9.86 -8.78 -1.16
CA ARG A 186 8.99 -9.30 -2.22
C ARG A 186 7.65 -8.57 -2.31
N TYR A 187 7.04 -8.22 -1.17
CA TYR A 187 5.82 -7.42 -1.14
C TYR A 187 6.04 -6.05 -1.78
N ILE A 188 7.14 -5.37 -1.43
CA ILE A 188 7.55 -4.08 -2.01
C ILE A 188 7.77 -4.20 -3.54
N ASP A 189 8.36 -5.28 -4.04
CA ASP A 189 8.51 -5.52 -5.49
C ASP A 189 7.15 -5.55 -6.22
N LEU A 190 6.14 -6.20 -5.61
CA LEU A 190 4.79 -6.30 -6.17
C LEU A 190 4.06 -4.95 -6.11
N LEU A 191 4.19 -4.20 -5.02
CA LEU A 191 3.68 -2.84 -4.92
C LEU A 191 4.27 -1.93 -6.01
N ALA A 192 5.59 -1.99 -6.18
CA ALA A 192 6.31 -1.22 -7.19
C ALA A 192 5.84 -1.56 -8.61
N LEU A 193 5.63 -2.84 -8.94
CA LEU A 193 5.12 -3.30 -10.24
C LEU A 193 3.80 -2.62 -10.63
N PHE A 194 2.92 -2.40 -9.66
CA PHE A 194 1.61 -1.77 -9.86
C PHE A 194 1.57 -0.28 -9.48
N LYS A 195 2.75 0.37 -9.42
CA LYS A 195 2.90 1.82 -9.26
C LYS A 195 2.36 2.41 -7.96
N TYR A 196 2.25 1.59 -6.91
CA TYR A 196 2.19 2.11 -5.54
C TYR A 196 3.47 2.91 -5.24
N ASN A 197 3.39 3.85 -4.32
CA ASN A 197 4.55 4.60 -3.85
C ASN A 197 4.71 4.59 -2.33
N THR A 198 3.77 3.99 -1.60
CA THR A 198 3.82 3.96 -0.14
C THR A 198 3.52 2.56 0.38
N PHE A 199 4.38 2.10 1.30
CA PHE A 199 4.16 0.93 2.12
C PHE A 199 3.93 1.39 3.56
N HIS A 200 2.73 1.16 4.08
CA HIS A 200 2.39 1.43 5.48
C HIS A 200 2.68 0.18 6.31
N TRP A 201 3.61 0.26 7.24
CA TRP A 201 4.12 -0.90 7.96
C TRP A 201 3.71 -0.87 9.43
N HIS A 202 2.75 -1.71 9.79
CA HIS A 202 2.18 -1.77 11.14
C HIS A 202 3.01 -2.66 12.07
N LEU A 203 3.85 -2.01 12.88
CA LEU A 203 5.01 -2.63 13.56
C LEU A 203 4.79 -2.90 15.05
N THR A 204 3.70 -2.43 15.64
CA THR A 204 3.40 -2.65 17.06
C THR A 204 1.92 -2.87 17.31
N GLU A 205 1.56 -3.84 18.14
CA GLU A 205 0.18 -4.12 18.55
C GLU A 205 0.15 -4.89 19.89
N ASP A 206 -1.03 -5.10 20.48
CA ASP A 206 -1.25 -5.97 21.64
C ASP A 206 -0.65 -7.39 21.52
N GLN A 207 -0.71 -8.02 20.33
CA GLN A 207 -0.22 -9.39 20.12
C GLN A 207 1.26 -9.48 19.70
N GLY A 208 1.96 -8.35 19.59
CA GLY A 208 3.39 -8.35 19.36
C GLY A 208 4.01 -6.99 19.03
N TRP A 209 5.25 -6.81 19.48
CA TRP A 209 6.12 -5.70 19.13
C TRP A 209 7.21 -6.17 18.16
N ARG A 210 7.30 -5.57 16.97
CA ARG A 210 8.07 -6.13 15.85
C ARG A 210 9.31 -5.36 15.46
N ILE A 211 9.65 -4.25 16.11
CA ILE A 211 10.83 -3.45 15.75
C ILE A 211 11.80 -3.31 16.92
N GLU A 212 13.08 -3.53 16.68
CA GLU A 212 14.10 -3.34 17.71
C GLU A 212 14.27 -1.86 18.10
N ILE A 213 14.16 -1.57 19.40
CA ILE A 213 14.50 -0.28 19.99
C ILE A 213 15.65 -0.50 20.97
N LYS A 214 16.84 -0.01 20.64
CA LYS A 214 18.08 -0.30 21.38
C LYS A 214 18.00 0.18 22.82
N LYS A 215 17.36 1.32 23.06
CA LYS A 215 17.15 1.86 24.42
C LYS A 215 16.18 1.03 25.27
N TYR A 216 15.29 0.27 24.64
CA TYR A 216 14.25 -0.51 25.31
C TYR A 216 14.25 -1.97 24.86
N PRO A 217 15.30 -2.75 25.17
CA PRO A 217 15.48 -4.10 24.64
C PRO A 217 14.34 -5.07 25.02
N LYS A 218 13.66 -4.86 26.16
CA LYS A 218 12.52 -5.71 26.55
C LYS A 218 11.34 -5.67 25.57
N LEU A 219 11.23 -4.65 24.71
CA LEU A 219 10.20 -4.61 23.68
C LEU A 219 10.33 -5.79 22.72
N THR A 220 11.54 -6.25 22.43
CA THR A 220 11.76 -7.45 21.61
C THR A 220 12.08 -8.69 22.46
N THR A 221 12.81 -8.58 23.58
CA THR A 221 13.07 -9.79 24.40
C THR A 221 11.84 -10.31 25.15
N MET A 222 10.77 -9.51 25.28
CA MET A 222 9.50 -9.90 25.90
C MET A 222 8.30 -9.60 25.00
N GLY A 223 8.22 -8.39 24.43
CA GLY A 223 7.07 -7.95 23.66
C GLY A 223 6.93 -8.59 22.27
N SER A 224 7.98 -9.23 21.73
CA SER A 224 7.90 -9.85 20.39
C SER A 224 7.44 -11.29 20.39
N TRP A 225 7.13 -11.88 21.55
CA TRP A 225 6.65 -13.25 21.61
C TRP A 225 5.41 -13.39 22.49
N ARG A 226 4.55 -14.34 22.13
CA ARG A 226 3.36 -14.72 22.89
C ARG A 226 3.34 -16.23 23.09
N LYS A 227 2.75 -16.67 24.21
CA LYS A 227 2.78 -18.08 24.62
C LYS A 227 1.98 -19.02 23.70
N GLU A 228 0.94 -18.50 23.06
CA GLU A 228 0.01 -19.22 22.19
C GLU A 228 -0.75 -18.25 21.28
N THR A 229 -1.42 -18.78 20.27
CA THR A 229 -2.26 -18.01 19.35
C THR A 229 -3.67 -18.58 19.33
N ALA A 230 -4.68 -17.71 19.32
CA ALA A 230 -6.07 -18.12 19.30
C ALA A 230 -6.43 -18.82 17.98
N VAL A 231 -7.22 -19.89 18.09
CA VAL A 231 -7.70 -20.70 16.96
C VAL A 231 -9.14 -20.29 16.63
N GLY A 232 -9.46 -20.24 15.33
CA GLY A 232 -10.78 -19.81 14.86
C GLY A 232 -11.08 -18.35 15.24
N LYS A 233 -12.36 -17.96 15.18
CA LYS A 233 -12.81 -16.57 15.46
C LYS A 233 -12.87 -16.24 16.94
N THR A 234 -11.76 -16.39 17.64
CA THR A 234 -11.63 -16.11 19.07
C THR A 234 -11.26 -14.64 19.29
N THR A 235 -12.21 -13.84 19.77
CA THR A 235 -12.06 -12.38 20.00
C THR A 235 -12.28 -12.01 21.47
N THR A 236 -12.20 -10.72 21.80
CA THR A 236 -12.56 -10.15 23.12
C THR A 236 -13.95 -10.58 23.61
N GLY A 237 -14.92 -10.67 22.69
CA GLY A 237 -16.30 -11.02 22.97
C GLY A 237 -16.56 -12.52 23.10
N THR A 238 -15.61 -13.39 22.71
CA THR A 238 -15.78 -14.84 22.81
C THR A 238 -15.78 -15.27 24.28
N PRO A 239 -16.80 -16.00 24.76
CA PRO A 239 -16.84 -16.54 26.13
C PRO A 239 -15.59 -17.34 26.46
N ILE A 240 -15.09 -17.23 27.68
CA ILE A 240 -13.81 -17.83 28.09
C ILE A 240 -13.80 -19.36 27.83
N MET A 241 -14.93 -20.03 28.10
CA MET A 241 -15.08 -21.47 27.89
C MET A 241 -15.01 -21.92 26.42
N ASP A 242 -15.23 -21.01 25.48
CA ASP A 242 -15.25 -21.29 24.04
C ASP A 242 -13.93 -20.93 23.35
N ARG A 243 -12.99 -20.33 24.09
CA ARG A 243 -11.70 -19.91 23.53
C ARG A 243 -10.80 -21.12 23.32
N GLN A 244 -10.28 -21.24 22.11
CA GLN A 244 -9.32 -22.27 21.74
C GLN A 244 -7.99 -21.63 21.37
N TYR A 245 -6.91 -22.30 21.72
CA TYR A 245 -5.54 -21.85 21.49
C TYR A 245 -4.71 -23.00 20.94
N ASP A 246 -3.74 -22.67 20.09
CA ASP A 246 -2.85 -23.66 19.49
C ASP A 246 -1.77 -24.18 20.45
N CYS A 247 -1.64 -23.57 21.64
CA CYS A 247 -0.64 -23.86 22.65
C CYS A 247 0.81 -23.79 22.12
N LYS A 248 1.08 -22.95 21.11
CA LYS A 248 2.40 -22.79 20.49
C LYS A 248 2.94 -21.40 20.69
N THR A 249 4.15 -21.33 21.25
CA THR A 249 4.88 -20.07 21.32
C THR A 249 5.09 -19.50 19.92
N TYR A 250 4.79 -18.21 19.77
CA TYR A 250 4.90 -17.47 18.52
C TYR A 250 5.77 -16.24 18.73
N GLU A 251 6.76 -16.01 17.87
CA GLU A 251 7.73 -14.93 18.02
C GLU A 251 8.19 -14.33 16.68
N GLY A 252 8.90 -13.21 16.75
CA GLY A 252 9.56 -12.59 15.60
C GLY A 252 9.61 -11.06 15.71
N PHE A 253 10.73 -10.47 15.31
CA PHE A 253 10.91 -9.02 15.19
C PHE A 253 11.99 -8.71 14.14
N TYR A 254 12.03 -7.46 13.67
CA TYR A 254 13.07 -6.93 12.80
C TYR A 254 14.12 -6.19 13.63
N THR A 255 15.38 -6.56 13.45
CA THR A 255 16.51 -5.77 13.92
C THR A 255 16.57 -4.44 13.18
N GLN A 256 17.25 -3.45 13.78
CA GLN A 256 17.43 -2.16 13.09
C GLN A 256 18.19 -2.28 11.77
N GLU A 257 19.09 -3.26 11.63
CA GLU A 257 19.83 -3.48 10.39
C GLU A 257 18.95 -4.08 9.29
N GLU A 258 18.08 -5.03 9.61
CA GLU A 258 17.08 -5.54 8.66
C GLU A 258 16.11 -4.43 8.23
N VAL A 259 15.69 -3.58 9.16
CA VAL A 259 14.84 -2.41 8.85
C VAL A 259 15.55 -1.46 7.89
N LYS A 260 16.81 -1.09 8.15
CA LYS A 260 17.60 -0.24 7.24
C LYS A 260 17.74 -0.85 5.86
N GLU A 261 17.99 -2.16 5.78
CA GLU A 261 18.08 -2.87 4.51
C GLU A 261 16.76 -2.81 3.72
N ILE A 262 15.63 -3.09 4.40
CA ILE A 262 14.29 -3.03 3.79
C ILE A 262 13.94 -1.61 3.35
N VAL A 263 14.23 -0.59 4.17
CA VAL A 263 14.02 0.82 3.83
C VAL A 263 14.83 1.20 2.59
N LYS A 264 16.12 0.84 2.53
CA LYS A 264 16.94 1.08 1.34
C LYS A 264 16.39 0.36 0.10
N TYR A 265 15.97 -0.90 0.27
CA TYR A 265 15.37 -1.71 -0.80
C TYR A 265 14.10 -1.07 -1.38
N ALA A 266 13.27 -0.47 -0.52
CA ALA A 266 12.08 0.28 -0.91
C ALA A 266 12.41 1.60 -1.61
N GLN A 267 13.40 2.35 -1.11
CA GLN A 267 13.85 3.60 -1.74
C GLN A 267 14.34 3.38 -3.17
N ASP A 268 15.07 2.27 -3.43
CA ASP A 268 15.51 1.92 -4.78
C ASP A 268 14.32 1.66 -5.74
N ARG A 269 13.15 1.35 -5.20
CA ARG A 269 11.89 1.15 -5.94
C ARG A 269 10.95 2.34 -5.88
N PHE A 270 11.45 3.48 -5.39
CA PHE A 270 10.66 4.69 -5.18
C PHE A 270 9.37 4.41 -4.38
N ILE A 271 9.52 3.57 -3.35
CA ILE A 271 8.50 3.28 -2.33
C ILE A 271 8.94 3.94 -1.02
N ASN A 272 8.11 4.83 -0.50
CA ASN A 272 8.23 5.36 0.85
C ASN A 272 7.69 4.35 1.86
N ILE A 273 8.39 4.10 2.96
CA ILE A 273 7.88 3.28 4.06
C ILE A 273 7.44 4.21 5.19
N ILE A 274 6.16 4.15 5.55
CA ILE A 274 5.61 4.83 6.72
C ILE A 274 5.54 3.81 7.86
N PRO A 275 6.35 3.94 8.91
CA PRO A 275 6.22 3.09 10.09
C PRO A 275 5.02 3.51 10.92
N GLU A 276 4.34 2.54 11.51
CA GLU A 276 3.32 2.76 12.52
C GLU A 276 3.78 2.25 13.89
N ILE A 277 3.73 3.14 14.87
CA ILE A 277 3.87 2.81 16.29
C ILE A 277 2.55 3.20 16.96
N GLU A 278 1.74 2.19 17.25
CA GLU A 278 0.41 2.33 17.83
C GLU A 278 0.44 3.02 19.20
N MET A 279 -0.43 4.03 19.37
CA MET A 279 -0.66 4.71 20.64
C MET A 279 -1.98 5.50 20.63
N PRO A 280 -2.67 5.65 21.79
CA PRO A 280 -2.36 5.07 23.08
C PRO A 280 -2.96 3.66 23.30
N GLY A 281 -3.84 3.21 22.39
CA GLY A 281 -4.38 1.85 22.34
C GLY A 281 -3.33 0.82 21.88
N HIS A 282 -3.78 -0.42 21.66
CA HIS A 282 -2.96 -1.50 21.08
C HIS A 282 -1.56 -1.66 21.70
N ALA A 283 -1.48 -1.60 23.03
CA ALA A 283 -0.24 -1.37 23.77
C ALA A 283 0.25 -2.58 24.58
N LEU A 284 -0.49 -3.70 24.64
CA LEU A 284 -0.19 -4.79 25.58
C LEU A 284 1.23 -5.39 25.43
N ALA A 285 1.78 -5.47 24.22
CA ALA A 285 3.15 -5.92 24.03
C ALA A 285 4.17 -4.99 24.73
N ALA A 286 3.99 -3.68 24.63
CA ALA A 286 4.83 -2.69 25.29
C ALA A 286 4.59 -2.68 26.82
N LEU A 287 3.34 -2.76 27.26
CA LEU A 287 2.98 -2.83 28.68
C LEU A 287 3.55 -4.09 29.35
N THR A 288 3.61 -5.21 28.65
CA THR A 288 4.22 -6.45 29.17
C THR A 288 5.72 -6.29 29.36
N ALA A 289 6.40 -5.60 28.44
CA ALA A 289 7.82 -5.33 28.54
C ALA A 289 8.16 -4.30 29.64
N TYR A 290 7.31 -3.29 29.81
CA TYR A 290 7.46 -2.18 30.76
C TYR A 290 6.11 -1.85 31.42
N PRO A 291 5.73 -2.56 32.49
CA PRO A 291 4.42 -2.41 33.14
C PRO A 291 4.15 -1.01 33.72
N GLU A 292 5.20 -0.25 34.03
CA GLU A 292 5.10 1.13 34.50
C GLU A 292 4.46 2.10 33.50
N LEU A 293 4.33 1.70 32.22
CA LEU A 293 3.69 2.48 31.16
C LEU A 293 2.15 2.43 31.23
N GLY A 294 1.59 1.46 31.96
CA GLY A 294 0.15 1.24 32.09
C GLY A 294 -0.49 1.95 33.29
N CYS A 295 -1.82 1.97 33.35
CA CYS A 295 -2.53 2.59 34.48
C CYS A 295 -2.51 1.74 35.76
N THR A 296 -2.46 0.41 35.62
CA THR A 296 -2.60 -0.57 36.71
C THR A 296 -1.27 -1.18 37.18
N GLN A 297 -0.15 -0.84 36.53
CA GLN A 297 1.19 -1.40 36.79
C GLN A 297 1.33 -2.92 36.55
N GLY A 298 0.30 -3.57 35.98
CA GLY A 298 0.32 -4.98 35.61
C GLY A 298 -0.14 -5.93 36.73
N PRO A 299 0.23 -7.23 36.64
CA PRO A 299 0.97 -7.84 35.53
C PRO A 299 0.18 -7.77 34.21
N TYR A 300 0.91 -7.64 33.11
CA TYR A 300 0.37 -7.71 31.74
C TYR A 300 0.99 -8.91 31.01
N GLU A 301 0.29 -9.42 30.01
CA GLU A 301 0.80 -10.43 29.08
C GLU A 301 0.56 -9.97 27.65
N VAL A 302 1.49 -10.33 26.74
CA VAL A 302 1.29 -10.15 25.30
C VAL A 302 0.02 -10.90 24.91
N ALA A 303 -0.87 -10.24 24.19
CA ALA A 303 -2.18 -10.80 23.90
C ALA A 303 -2.07 -12.06 23.01
N THR A 304 -2.86 -13.08 23.36
CA THR A 304 -2.92 -14.36 22.63
C THR A 304 -4.18 -14.49 21.78
N ARG A 305 -5.06 -13.48 21.80
CA ARG A 305 -6.35 -13.42 21.10
C ARG A 305 -6.56 -12.06 20.43
N TRP A 306 -7.58 -11.97 19.58
CA TRP A 306 -7.87 -10.80 18.77
C TRP A 306 -8.86 -9.82 19.44
N GLY A 307 -8.93 -8.60 18.89
CA GLY A 307 -9.89 -7.54 19.26
C GLY A 307 -9.31 -6.48 20.19
N VAL A 308 -10.20 -5.62 20.72
CA VAL A 308 -9.84 -4.43 21.50
C VAL A 308 -9.55 -4.68 22.98
N PHE A 309 -8.41 -4.22 23.50
CA PHE A 309 -8.02 -4.39 24.89
C PHE A 309 -8.16 -3.10 25.71
N ASN A 310 -8.55 -3.25 26.99
CA ASN A 310 -8.76 -2.12 27.88
C ASN A 310 -7.44 -1.54 28.45
N ASP A 311 -6.38 -2.34 28.48
CA ASP A 311 -5.08 -1.94 29.01
C ASP A 311 -4.31 -1.15 27.96
N VAL A 312 -4.28 0.16 28.16
CA VAL A 312 -3.73 1.17 27.24
C VAL A 312 -2.61 1.97 27.92
N PHE A 313 -1.83 2.71 27.14
CA PHE A 313 -0.81 3.61 27.68
C PHE A 313 -1.42 4.63 28.66
N CYS A 314 -0.78 4.81 29.81
CA CYS A 314 -1.15 5.83 30.78
C CYS A 314 -0.50 7.17 30.39
N PRO A 315 -1.24 8.30 30.33
CA PRO A 315 -0.69 9.63 30.00
C PRO A 315 0.17 10.22 31.13
N ARG A 316 1.29 9.57 31.43
CA ARG A 316 2.33 10.01 32.39
C ARG A 316 3.54 10.52 31.64
N ASP A 317 4.31 11.40 32.27
CA ASP A 317 5.57 11.89 31.68
C ASP A 317 6.57 10.76 31.39
N THR A 318 6.57 9.70 32.20
CA THR A 318 7.36 8.49 31.93
C THR A 318 6.96 7.82 30.62
N THR A 319 5.66 7.70 30.35
CA THR A 319 5.12 7.14 29.11
C THR A 319 5.46 8.01 27.90
N PHE A 320 5.25 9.32 28.01
CA PHE A 320 5.64 10.25 26.94
C PHE A 320 7.14 10.17 26.67
N LYS A 321 7.97 10.14 27.72
CA LYS A 321 9.42 10.03 27.55
C LYS A 321 9.83 8.71 26.88
N PHE A 322 9.15 7.62 27.21
CA PHE A 322 9.32 6.33 26.56
C PHE A 322 8.99 6.41 25.06
N LEU A 323 7.82 6.93 24.70
CA LEU A 323 7.39 7.05 23.30
C LEU A 323 8.26 8.03 22.50
N GLU A 324 8.67 9.16 23.08
CA GLU A 324 9.61 10.10 22.45
C GLU A 324 10.95 9.42 22.11
N ASN A 325 11.47 8.60 23.02
CA ASN A 325 12.70 7.86 22.81
C ASN A 325 12.53 6.78 21.73
N VAL A 326 11.43 6.01 21.76
CA VAL A 326 11.09 5.03 20.71
C VAL A 326 11.01 5.70 19.35
N LEU A 327 10.22 6.77 19.24
CA LEU A 327 10.01 7.50 18.00
C LEU A 327 11.29 8.17 17.50
N THR A 328 12.20 8.58 18.39
CA THR A 328 13.52 9.08 17.96
C THR A 328 14.28 8.02 17.18
N GLU A 329 14.39 6.79 17.72
CA GLU A 329 15.07 5.70 17.01
C GLU A 329 14.32 5.32 15.72
N VAL A 330 12.99 5.28 15.74
CA VAL A 330 12.18 5.01 14.53
C VAL A 330 12.42 6.07 13.46
N MET A 331 12.42 7.36 13.80
CA MET A 331 12.66 8.45 12.84
C MET A 331 14.08 8.46 12.26
N ASP A 332 15.06 7.86 12.94
CA ASP A 332 16.41 7.65 12.42
C ASP A 332 16.47 6.49 11.40
N LEU A 333 15.61 5.48 11.55
CA LEU A 333 15.52 4.33 10.63
C LEU A 333 14.69 4.63 9.39
N PHE A 334 13.62 5.42 9.54
CA PHE A 334 12.66 5.70 8.48
C PHE A 334 12.78 7.15 7.98
N PRO A 335 13.22 7.36 6.72
CA PRO A 335 13.37 8.69 6.16
C PRO A 335 12.04 9.37 5.80
N SER A 336 10.92 8.65 5.88
CA SER A 336 9.57 9.18 5.60
C SER A 336 9.30 10.47 6.37
N LYS A 337 8.68 11.44 5.69
CA LYS A 337 8.15 12.65 6.34
C LYS A 337 7.08 12.30 7.38
N TYR A 338 6.31 11.26 7.12
CA TYR A 338 5.20 10.82 7.94
C TYR A 338 5.57 9.67 8.87
N ILE A 339 5.06 9.73 10.09
CA ILE A 339 5.02 8.64 11.06
C ILE A 339 3.53 8.37 11.37
N HIS A 340 3.09 7.13 11.26
CA HIS A 340 1.76 6.76 11.71
C HIS A 340 1.79 6.48 13.21
N ILE A 341 0.86 7.07 13.95
CA ILE A 341 0.77 6.91 15.42
C ILE A 341 -0.44 6.09 15.85
N GLY A 342 -1.20 5.57 14.88
CA GLY A 342 -2.43 4.84 15.13
C GLY A 342 -3.52 5.74 15.70
N GLY A 343 -3.96 5.42 16.92
CA GLY A 343 -4.94 6.19 17.68
C GLY A 343 -6.36 5.64 17.60
N ASP A 344 -6.53 4.49 16.95
CA ASP A 344 -7.75 3.72 16.90
C ASP A 344 -8.02 2.97 18.22
N GLU A 345 -9.27 2.52 18.34
CA GLU A 345 -9.74 1.54 19.33
C GLU A 345 -9.05 1.64 20.72
N CYS A 346 -9.05 2.84 21.31
CA CYS A 346 -8.51 3.08 22.65
C CYS A 346 -9.63 3.17 23.71
N PRO A 347 -10.02 2.06 24.39
CA PRO A 347 -11.01 2.11 25.45
C PRO A 347 -10.63 3.07 26.57
N LYS A 348 -11.62 3.81 27.04
CA LYS A 348 -11.44 4.78 28.13
C LYS A 348 -11.54 4.16 29.52
N LEU A 349 -11.76 2.84 29.62
CA LEU A 349 -12.05 2.16 30.88
C LEU A 349 -10.93 2.33 31.93
N ARG A 350 -9.67 2.19 31.53
CA ARG A 350 -8.54 2.34 32.46
C ARG A 350 -8.36 3.78 32.89
N TRP A 351 -8.51 4.74 31.99
CA TRP A 351 -8.39 6.16 32.33
C TRP A 351 -9.53 6.65 33.25
N LYS A 352 -10.76 6.16 33.06
CA LYS A 352 -11.90 6.41 33.98
C LYS A 352 -11.60 6.00 35.42
N ASN A 353 -10.87 4.90 35.59
CA ASN A 353 -10.57 4.32 36.90
C ASN A 353 -9.16 4.64 37.42
N CYS A 354 -8.39 5.48 36.71
CA CYS A 354 -7.02 5.83 37.07
C CYS A 354 -6.98 7.19 37.76
N HIS A 355 -6.58 7.23 39.03
CA HIS A 355 -6.48 8.47 39.80
C HIS A 355 -5.60 9.52 39.10
N HIS A 356 -4.45 9.11 38.54
CA HIS A 356 -3.58 9.99 37.77
C HIS A 356 -4.29 10.60 36.55
N CYS A 357 -5.00 9.79 35.76
CA CYS A 357 -5.71 10.28 34.58
C CYS A 357 -6.82 11.28 34.94
N GLN A 358 -7.60 10.97 35.98
CA GLN A 358 -8.68 11.85 36.45
C GLN A 358 -8.15 13.17 37.01
N THR A 359 -7.00 13.14 37.70
CA THR A 359 -6.32 14.36 38.16
C THR A 359 -5.82 15.17 36.97
N LEU A 360 -5.17 14.53 36.00
CA LEU A 360 -4.67 15.21 34.80
C LEU A 360 -5.79 15.87 33.97
N ILE A 361 -6.95 15.21 33.84
CA ILE A 361 -8.15 15.78 33.19
C ILE A 361 -8.53 17.10 33.87
N LYS A 362 -8.61 17.11 35.21
CA LYS A 362 -8.94 18.32 35.97
C LYS A 362 -7.87 19.41 35.84
N GLU A 363 -6.60 19.05 35.97
CA GLU A 363 -5.47 19.99 35.90
C GLU A 363 -5.35 20.66 34.53
N LYS A 364 -5.68 19.94 33.46
CA LYS A 364 -5.64 20.45 32.08
C LYS A 364 -6.98 21.06 31.62
N GLY A 365 -8.01 21.02 32.46
CA GLY A 365 -9.34 21.53 32.13
C GLY A 365 -10.02 20.77 30.99
N LEU A 366 -9.72 19.48 30.83
CA LEU A 366 -10.32 18.61 29.82
C LEU A 366 -11.71 18.17 30.27
N LYS A 367 -12.63 17.95 29.32
CA LYS A 367 -14.00 17.53 29.62
C LYS A 367 -14.08 16.08 30.11
N ASP A 368 -13.36 15.17 29.46
CA ASP A 368 -13.44 13.73 29.68
C ASP A 368 -12.21 12.98 29.15
N GLU A 369 -12.29 11.65 29.14
CA GLU A 369 -11.23 10.78 28.64
C GLU A 369 -11.04 10.82 27.10
N HIS A 370 -12.01 11.32 26.33
CA HIS A 370 -11.82 11.52 24.89
C HIS A 370 -10.94 12.75 24.65
N GLU A 371 -11.17 13.85 25.36
CA GLU A 371 -10.24 14.99 25.33
C GLU A 371 -8.87 14.64 25.93
N LEU A 372 -8.79 13.66 26.85
CA LEU A 372 -7.50 13.12 27.31
C LEU A 372 -6.74 12.37 26.19
N GLN A 373 -7.44 11.65 25.31
CA GLN A 373 -6.80 11.07 24.12
C GLN A 373 -6.28 12.17 23.20
N SER A 374 -7.10 13.20 22.92
CA SER A 374 -6.66 14.34 22.10
C SER A 374 -5.41 15.01 22.70
N TYR A 375 -5.37 15.23 24.02
CA TYR A 375 -4.17 15.72 24.71
C TYR A 375 -2.95 14.82 24.48
N PHE A 376 -3.11 13.50 24.57
CA PHE A 376 -2.03 12.53 24.31
C PHE A 376 -1.50 12.68 22.88
N ILE A 377 -2.41 12.67 21.90
CA ILE A 377 -2.07 12.79 20.47
C ILE A 377 -1.39 14.12 20.17
N GLN A 378 -1.92 15.25 20.66
CA GLN A 378 -1.33 16.57 20.45
C GLN A 378 0.08 16.68 21.06
N ARG A 379 0.32 16.03 22.21
CA ARG A 379 1.66 16.01 22.82
C ARG A 379 2.65 15.24 21.95
N MET A 380 2.26 14.09 21.41
CA MET A 380 3.10 13.29 20.51
C MET A 380 3.30 13.97 19.16
N GLU A 381 2.25 14.59 18.60
CA GLU A 381 2.33 15.40 17.38
C GLU A 381 3.36 16.53 17.54
N LYS A 382 3.28 17.28 18.64
CA LYS A 382 4.24 18.37 18.91
C LYS A 382 5.68 17.87 18.93
N PHE A 383 5.93 16.70 19.53
CA PHE A 383 7.25 16.09 19.53
C PHE A 383 7.70 15.72 18.10
N ILE A 384 6.87 14.99 17.35
CA ILE A 384 7.16 14.55 15.98
C ILE A 384 7.40 15.77 15.05
N ASN A 385 6.56 16.80 15.16
CA ASN A 385 6.70 18.06 14.43
C ASN A 385 8.02 18.78 14.79
N SER A 386 8.45 18.75 16.05
CA SER A 386 9.74 19.32 16.47
C SER A 386 10.96 18.63 15.84
N LYS A 387 10.76 17.41 15.30
CA LYS A 387 11.76 16.65 14.56
C LYS A 387 11.61 16.78 13.03
N GLY A 388 10.78 17.71 12.56
CA GLY A 388 10.56 17.97 11.14
C GLY A 388 9.72 16.91 10.43
N ARG A 389 9.01 16.07 11.19
CA ARG A 389 8.10 15.04 10.68
C ARG A 389 6.63 15.46 10.85
N GLN A 390 5.72 14.72 10.28
CA GLN A 390 4.26 14.90 10.41
C GLN A 390 3.60 13.59 10.84
N ILE A 391 2.44 13.67 11.50
CA ILE A 391 1.70 12.48 11.91
C ILE A 391 0.63 12.10 10.89
N ILE A 392 0.40 10.79 10.79
CA ILE A 392 -0.88 10.24 10.33
C ILE A 392 -1.50 9.49 11.52
N GLY A 393 -2.82 9.56 11.67
CA GLY A 393 -3.54 8.71 12.61
C GLY A 393 -4.90 8.30 12.06
N TRP A 394 -5.45 7.23 12.61
CA TRP A 394 -6.80 6.74 12.28
C TRP A 394 -7.87 7.78 12.66
N ASP A 395 -9.03 7.74 12.02
CA ASP A 395 -10.04 8.81 12.13
C ASP A 395 -10.56 9.08 13.55
N GLU A 396 -10.34 8.18 14.51
CA GLU A 396 -10.51 8.42 15.94
C GLU A 396 -9.73 9.63 16.48
N ILE A 397 -8.62 10.05 15.85
CA ILE A 397 -7.90 11.26 16.29
C ILE A 397 -8.73 12.56 16.11
N LEU A 398 -9.89 12.49 15.44
CA LEU A 398 -10.91 13.55 15.40
C LEU A 398 -11.59 13.75 16.77
N GLU A 399 -11.63 12.72 17.62
CA GLU A 399 -12.28 12.78 18.93
C GLU A 399 -11.52 13.74 19.87
N GLY A 400 -12.20 14.78 20.35
CA GLY A 400 -11.60 15.77 21.25
C GLY A 400 -10.81 16.88 20.55
N GLY A 401 -10.81 16.93 19.21
CA GLY A 401 -10.20 18.00 18.40
C GLY A 401 -8.84 17.63 17.82
N LEU A 402 -8.63 17.97 16.54
CA LEU A 402 -7.45 17.56 15.78
C LEU A 402 -6.22 18.41 16.09
N ALA A 403 -5.06 17.76 16.01
CA ALA A 403 -3.78 18.44 16.01
C ALA A 403 -3.58 19.14 14.64
N PRO A 404 -3.10 20.40 14.60
CA PRO A 404 -3.25 21.30 13.44
C PRO A 404 -2.55 20.82 12.16
N ASN A 405 -1.55 19.93 12.26
CA ASN A 405 -0.81 19.43 11.10
C ASN A 405 -1.04 17.93 10.86
N ALA A 406 -2.00 17.31 11.56
CA ALA A 406 -2.27 15.89 11.42
C ALA A 406 -2.93 15.57 10.08
N THR A 407 -2.49 14.47 9.48
CA THR A 407 -3.18 13.80 8.38
C THR A 407 -4.08 12.72 8.94
N VAL A 408 -5.31 12.60 8.43
CA VAL A 408 -6.30 11.63 8.91
C VAL A 408 -6.41 10.44 7.97
N MET A 409 -6.36 9.23 8.50
CA MET A 409 -6.64 8.00 7.76
C MET A 409 -8.05 7.48 8.09
N SER A 410 -8.98 7.62 7.13
CA SER A 410 -10.42 7.32 7.34
C SER A 410 -10.74 5.86 7.07
N TRP A 411 -11.10 5.08 8.11
CA TRP A 411 -11.29 3.63 8.02
C TRP A 411 -12.69 3.15 8.40
N ARG A 412 -13.37 3.83 9.35
CA ARG A 412 -14.72 3.43 9.83
C ARG A 412 -15.84 3.74 8.82
N GLY A 413 -15.47 4.26 7.66
CA GLY A 413 -16.36 4.80 6.63
C GLY A 413 -15.65 5.92 5.89
N ILE A 414 -16.44 6.78 5.23
CA ILE A 414 -15.92 7.96 4.54
C ILE A 414 -16.16 9.25 5.33
N GLU A 415 -16.97 9.18 6.39
CA GLU A 415 -17.47 10.31 7.17
C GLU A 415 -16.32 11.03 7.89
N GLY A 416 -15.40 10.28 8.49
CA GLY A 416 -14.19 10.83 9.13
C GLY A 416 -13.34 11.62 8.14
N GLY A 417 -13.09 11.06 6.95
CA GLY A 417 -12.38 11.72 5.87
C GLY A 417 -13.08 12.98 5.36
N ILE A 418 -14.41 12.97 5.22
CA ILE A 418 -15.18 14.16 4.85
C ILE A 418 -15.05 15.25 5.93
N ALA A 419 -15.18 14.88 7.20
CA ALA A 419 -15.08 15.81 8.32
C ALA A 419 -13.68 16.45 8.42
N ALA A 420 -12.63 15.66 8.22
CA ALA A 420 -11.23 16.13 8.22
C ALA A 420 -10.93 17.05 7.03
N ALA A 421 -11.36 16.69 5.82
CA ALA A 421 -11.15 17.51 4.62
C ALA A 421 -11.86 18.88 4.70
N LYS A 422 -13.07 18.91 5.28
CA LYS A 422 -13.80 20.16 5.57
C LYS A 422 -13.09 21.06 6.59
N GLN A 423 -12.30 20.46 7.47
CA GLN A 423 -11.44 21.15 8.42
C GLN A 423 -10.03 21.44 7.86
N HIS A 424 -9.81 21.20 6.56
CA HIS A 424 -8.55 21.48 5.87
C HIS A 424 -7.36 20.62 6.32
N HIS A 425 -7.65 19.42 6.82
CA HIS A 425 -6.63 18.40 7.08
C HIS A 425 -6.48 17.48 5.88
N ASP A 426 -5.24 17.09 5.60
CA ASP A 426 -4.96 16.07 4.60
C ASP A 426 -5.58 14.72 5.01
N VAL A 427 -6.10 13.99 4.03
CA VAL A 427 -6.84 12.74 4.24
C VAL A 427 -6.31 11.64 3.34
N ILE A 428 -6.11 10.46 3.92
CA ILE A 428 -5.89 9.20 3.22
C ILE A 428 -7.13 8.33 3.44
N MET A 429 -7.75 7.89 2.35
CA MET A 429 -8.98 7.11 2.43
C MET A 429 -8.68 5.60 2.50
N THR A 430 -9.17 4.94 3.54
CA THR A 430 -9.07 3.48 3.73
C THR A 430 -10.37 2.85 4.24
N PRO A 431 -11.57 3.23 3.73
CA PRO A 431 -12.84 2.76 4.30
C PRO A 431 -12.95 1.23 4.24
N GLY A 432 -13.30 0.59 5.37
CA GLY A 432 -13.36 -0.87 5.52
C GLY A 432 -14.22 -1.57 4.47
N GLY A 433 -15.28 -0.92 3.99
CA GLY A 433 -16.15 -1.45 2.95
C GLY A 433 -15.46 -1.72 1.60
N PHE A 434 -14.34 -1.05 1.30
CA PHE A 434 -13.66 -1.10 0.00
C PHE A 434 -12.17 -1.45 0.10
N CYS A 435 -11.53 -1.13 1.22
CA CYS A 435 -10.08 -1.10 1.34
C CYS A 435 -9.51 -2.24 2.19
N TYR A 436 -10.34 -3.02 2.88
CA TYR A 436 -9.88 -4.08 3.77
C TYR A 436 -9.82 -5.41 3.03
N LEU A 437 -8.60 -5.95 2.92
CA LEU A 437 -8.27 -7.15 2.17
C LEU A 437 -8.23 -8.40 3.05
N ASP A 438 -8.31 -8.24 4.36
CA ASP A 438 -8.55 -9.28 5.36
C ASP A 438 -9.99 -9.83 5.34
N HIS A 439 -10.89 -9.19 4.57
CA HIS A 439 -12.23 -9.68 4.30
C HIS A 439 -12.27 -10.81 3.26
N TYR A 440 -13.32 -11.64 3.30
CA TYR A 440 -13.60 -12.62 2.24
C TYR A 440 -13.70 -11.97 0.86
N GLN A 441 -13.24 -12.68 -0.18
CA GLN A 441 -13.23 -12.21 -1.57
C GLN A 441 -14.07 -13.06 -2.52
N ALA A 442 -14.51 -14.24 -2.09
CA ALA A 442 -15.54 -15.04 -2.75
C ALA A 442 -16.62 -15.48 -1.74
N LYS A 443 -17.77 -15.94 -2.26
CA LYS A 443 -18.85 -16.54 -1.45
C LYS A 443 -18.69 -18.05 -1.27
N SER A 444 -17.56 -18.62 -1.72
CA SER A 444 -17.32 -20.05 -1.63
C SER A 444 -17.07 -20.46 -0.18
N GLU A 445 -17.61 -21.60 0.23
CA GLU A 445 -17.30 -22.21 1.52
C GLU A 445 -15.83 -22.67 1.64
N ASN A 446 -15.11 -22.75 0.52
CA ASN A 446 -13.70 -23.10 0.48
C ASN A 446 -12.74 -21.91 0.64
N GLU A 447 -13.26 -20.70 0.87
CA GLU A 447 -12.40 -19.56 1.20
C GLU A 447 -11.63 -19.85 2.50
N PRO A 448 -10.33 -19.49 2.57
CA PRO A 448 -9.60 -19.47 3.83
C PRO A 448 -10.33 -18.63 4.88
N LEU A 449 -10.19 -19.00 6.16
CA LEU A 449 -10.78 -18.26 7.25
C LEU A 449 -10.37 -16.78 7.18
N ALA A 450 -11.37 -15.91 7.11
CA ALA A 450 -11.22 -14.46 7.13
C ALA A 450 -12.03 -13.85 8.28
N ILE A 451 -11.68 -12.62 8.68
CA ILE A 451 -12.33 -11.95 9.82
C ILE A 451 -13.84 -11.82 9.64
N GLY A 452 -14.28 -11.66 8.40
CA GLY A 452 -15.67 -11.43 8.02
C GLY A 452 -15.71 -10.61 6.73
N GLY A 453 -16.78 -9.81 6.58
CA GLY A 453 -16.92 -8.90 5.45
C GLY A 453 -17.01 -9.59 4.08
N PHE A 454 -17.18 -8.78 3.05
CA PHE A 454 -17.13 -9.24 1.66
C PHE A 454 -16.63 -8.08 0.78
N THR A 455 -15.39 -8.21 0.33
CA THR A 455 -14.67 -7.22 -0.47
C THR A 455 -14.10 -7.90 -1.72
N PRO A 456 -14.93 -8.27 -2.71
CA PRO A 456 -14.46 -8.82 -3.98
C PRO A 456 -13.76 -7.75 -4.83
N VAL A 457 -13.06 -8.17 -5.88
CA VAL A 457 -12.27 -7.27 -6.74
C VAL A 457 -13.13 -6.17 -7.37
N GLU A 458 -14.34 -6.49 -7.83
CA GLU A 458 -15.28 -5.51 -8.38
C GLU A 458 -15.61 -4.39 -7.38
N LYS A 459 -15.78 -4.76 -6.10
CA LYS A 459 -16.09 -3.78 -5.05
C LYS A 459 -14.92 -2.83 -4.84
N VAL A 460 -13.69 -3.36 -4.75
CA VAL A 460 -12.47 -2.52 -4.66
C VAL A 460 -12.37 -1.61 -5.89
N TYR A 461 -12.56 -2.16 -7.09
CA TYR A 461 -12.50 -1.41 -8.34
C TYR A 461 -13.56 -0.29 -8.41
N SER A 462 -14.76 -0.52 -7.86
CA SER A 462 -15.85 0.46 -7.88
C SER A 462 -15.59 1.70 -7.02
N TYR A 463 -14.61 1.64 -6.11
CA TYR A 463 -14.36 2.71 -5.15
C TYR A 463 -13.98 4.03 -5.83
N GLU A 464 -14.52 5.12 -5.31
CA GLU A 464 -14.22 6.49 -5.69
C GLU A 464 -13.73 7.24 -4.43
N PRO A 465 -12.41 7.50 -4.31
CA PRO A 465 -11.84 8.09 -3.09
C PRO A 465 -12.26 9.54 -2.80
N VAL A 466 -12.76 10.29 -3.79
CA VAL A 466 -13.23 11.67 -3.58
C VAL A 466 -14.75 11.68 -3.47
N PRO A 467 -15.32 11.88 -2.26
CA PRO A 467 -16.76 11.99 -2.07
C PRO A 467 -17.33 13.16 -2.86
N ASP A 468 -18.51 12.96 -3.46
CA ASP A 468 -19.23 13.99 -4.23
C ASP A 468 -19.78 15.12 -3.34
N THR A 469 -19.88 14.89 -2.04
CA THR A 469 -20.28 15.89 -1.04
C THR A 469 -19.19 16.93 -0.75
N LEU A 470 -17.95 16.73 -1.21
CA LEU A 470 -16.87 17.71 -1.07
C LEU A 470 -16.87 18.70 -2.23
N THR A 471 -16.64 19.97 -1.93
CA THR A 471 -16.36 20.98 -2.95
C THR A 471 -15.02 20.70 -3.65
N GLN A 472 -14.79 21.33 -4.81
CA GLN A 472 -13.53 21.18 -5.54
C GLN A 472 -12.30 21.63 -4.72
N GLN A 473 -12.47 22.58 -3.80
CA GLN A 473 -11.39 23.04 -2.93
C GLN A 473 -11.13 22.04 -1.78
N GLU A 474 -12.18 21.51 -1.16
CA GLU A 474 -12.06 20.50 -0.10
C GLU A 474 -11.51 19.18 -0.64
N ALA A 475 -11.85 18.80 -1.88
CA ALA A 475 -11.36 17.60 -2.54
C ALA A 475 -9.82 17.55 -2.67
N LYS A 476 -9.13 18.70 -2.63
CA LYS A 476 -7.65 18.78 -2.66
C LYS A 476 -6.98 18.23 -1.41
N TYR A 477 -7.73 18.10 -0.31
CA TYR A 477 -7.24 17.49 0.92
C TYR A 477 -7.27 15.96 0.87
N ILE A 478 -8.01 15.36 -0.07
CA ILE A 478 -7.92 13.92 -0.31
C ILE A 478 -6.63 13.61 -1.08
N LYS A 479 -5.61 13.13 -0.37
CA LYS A 479 -4.28 12.86 -0.95
C LYS A 479 -4.19 11.52 -1.67
N GLY A 480 -5.09 10.60 -1.36
CA GLY A 480 -5.19 9.31 -2.02
C GLY A 480 -5.91 8.27 -1.19
N ALA A 481 -5.65 7.01 -1.52
CA ALA A 481 -6.25 5.87 -0.83
C ALA A 481 -5.24 4.75 -0.62
N GLN A 482 -5.60 3.82 0.26
CA GLN A 482 -4.79 2.66 0.59
C GLN A 482 -5.64 1.43 0.86
N VAL A 483 -5.10 0.26 0.53
CA VAL A 483 -5.62 -1.03 0.98
C VAL A 483 -4.93 -1.46 2.27
N ASN A 484 -5.69 -2.07 3.18
CA ASN A 484 -5.19 -2.57 4.46
C ASN A 484 -5.32 -4.10 4.48
N LEU A 485 -4.25 -4.79 4.87
CA LEU A 485 -4.32 -6.19 5.29
C LEU A 485 -3.98 -6.31 6.77
N TRP A 486 -4.99 -6.59 7.58
CA TRP A 486 -4.85 -7.07 8.95
C TRP A 486 -4.64 -8.59 8.96
N THR A 487 -3.86 -9.11 9.91
CA THR A 487 -3.33 -10.48 9.80
C THR A 487 -3.72 -11.42 10.92
N GLU A 488 -4.82 -11.20 11.63
CA GLU A 488 -5.35 -12.11 12.65
C GLU A 488 -5.51 -13.55 12.13
N TYR A 489 -5.96 -13.69 10.88
CA TYR A 489 -6.21 -14.98 10.23
C TYR A 489 -5.26 -15.26 9.05
N VAL A 490 -4.24 -14.42 8.86
CA VAL A 490 -3.31 -14.51 7.73
C VAL A 490 -1.90 -14.79 8.25
N ALA A 491 -1.56 -16.07 8.39
CA ALA A 491 -0.34 -16.48 9.09
C ALA A 491 0.89 -16.72 8.20
N THR A 492 0.75 -16.77 6.86
CA THR A 492 1.86 -17.11 5.95
C THR A 492 1.98 -16.13 4.77
N PRO A 493 3.19 -15.95 4.22
CA PRO A 493 3.43 -15.20 2.98
C PRO A 493 2.45 -15.52 1.84
N GLU A 494 2.18 -16.80 1.60
CA GLU A 494 1.30 -17.25 0.52
C GLU A 494 -0.16 -16.86 0.77
N HIS A 495 -0.57 -16.79 2.04
CA HIS A 495 -1.90 -16.33 2.42
C HIS A 495 -2.01 -14.80 2.26
N VAL A 496 -0.96 -14.03 2.60
CA VAL A 496 -0.91 -12.59 2.29
C VAL A 496 -1.06 -12.36 0.79
N GLU A 497 -0.31 -13.08 -0.04
CA GLU A 497 -0.41 -12.95 -1.49
C GLU A 497 -1.83 -13.27 -2.00
N TYR A 498 -2.46 -14.31 -1.45
CA TYR A 498 -3.83 -14.68 -1.79
C TYR A 498 -4.84 -13.60 -1.42
N MET A 499 -4.70 -13.00 -0.25
CA MET A 499 -5.62 -11.97 0.23
C MET A 499 -5.40 -10.64 -0.51
N VAL A 500 -4.16 -10.27 -0.81
CA VAL A 500 -3.84 -8.99 -1.44
C VAL A 500 -4.12 -9.00 -2.94
N PHE A 501 -3.74 -10.07 -3.64
CA PHE A 501 -3.83 -10.14 -5.09
C PHE A 501 -5.02 -11.03 -5.52
N PRO A 502 -5.90 -10.53 -6.42
CA PRO A 502 -5.70 -9.39 -7.33
C PRO A 502 -6.39 -8.10 -6.91
N ARG A 503 -6.96 -8.02 -5.70
CA ARG A 503 -7.66 -6.82 -5.20
C ARG A 503 -6.79 -5.56 -5.17
N SER A 504 -5.49 -5.71 -4.87
CA SER A 504 -4.51 -4.62 -4.98
C SER A 504 -4.43 -4.06 -6.41
N LEU A 505 -4.52 -4.89 -7.47
CA LEU A 505 -4.45 -4.38 -8.85
C LEU A 505 -5.64 -3.48 -9.18
N ALA A 506 -6.82 -3.79 -8.63
CA ALA A 506 -7.99 -2.93 -8.75
C ALA A 506 -7.78 -1.60 -8.01
N MET A 507 -7.27 -1.63 -6.77
CA MET A 507 -6.96 -0.39 -6.04
C MET A 507 -5.89 0.43 -6.75
N ALA A 508 -4.83 -0.19 -7.28
CA ALA A 508 -3.81 0.48 -8.07
C ALA A 508 -4.44 1.30 -9.21
N GLU A 509 -5.43 0.74 -9.90
CA GLU A 509 -6.20 1.46 -10.92
C GLU A 509 -7.07 2.58 -10.35
N VAL A 510 -7.71 2.38 -9.20
CA VAL A 510 -8.47 3.44 -8.51
C VAL A 510 -7.61 4.66 -8.19
N VAL A 511 -6.38 4.44 -7.73
CA VAL A 511 -5.51 5.52 -7.26
C VAL A 511 -4.60 6.13 -8.34
N TRP A 512 -4.48 5.48 -9.49
CA TRP A 512 -3.66 5.95 -10.62
C TRP A 512 -4.50 6.50 -11.77
N THR A 513 -5.52 5.76 -12.21
CA THR A 513 -6.32 6.10 -13.40
C THR A 513 -7.41 7.11 -13.04
N THR A 514 -7.64 8.08 -13.93
CA THR A 514 -8.72 9.06 -13.73
C THR A 514 -10.09 8.37 -13.72
N LYS A 515 -11.03 8.89 -12.93
CA LYS A 515 -12.39 8.34 -12.80
C LYS A 515 -13.06 8.07 -14.15
N ALA A 516 -12.93 9.01 -15.09
CA ALA A 516 -13.53 8.93 -16.42
C ALA A 516 -12.98 7.78 -17.30
N ASN A 517 -11.78 7.28 -16.99
CA ASN A 517 -11.11 6.26 -17.79
C ASN A 517 -11.24 4.84 -17.21
N LYS A 518 -11.84 4.70 -16.02
CA LYS A 518 -12.10 3.39 -15.38
C LYS A 518 -13.23 2.65 -16.10
N ASN A 519 -13.00 1.37 -16.37
CA ASN A 519 -13.98 0.44 -16.93
C ASN A 519 -13.64 -0.97 -16.45
N TYR A 520 -14.54 -1.59 -15.68
CA TYR A 520 -14.26 -2.87 -15.04
C TYR A 520 -14.07 -4.02 -16.05
N THR A 521 -14.85 -4.06 -17.12
CA THR A 521 -14.68 -5.07 -18.19
C THR A 521 -13.31 -4.96 -18.86
N ASP A 522 -12.88 -3.74 -19.19
CA ASP A 522 -11.54 -3.48 -19.73
C ASP A 522 -10.43 -3.89 -18.73
N PHE A 523 -10.62 -3.62 -17.44
CA PHE A 523 -9.73 -4.07 -16.38
C PHE A 523 -9.61 -5.60 -16.34
N LEU A 524 -10.72 -6.34 -16.42
CA LEU A 524 -10.72 -7.81 -16.47
C LEU A 524 -9.92 -8.35 -17.66
N HIS A 525 -10.06 -7.74 -18.84
CA HIS A 525 -9.29 -8.14 -20.02
C HIS A 525 -7.78 -7.94 -19.83
N ARG A 526 -7.37 -6.79 -19.29
CA ARG A 526 -5.95 -6.52 -18.99
C ARG A 526 -5.43 -7.44 -17.87
N PHE A 527 -6.27 -7.74 -16.89
CA PHE A 527 -5.92 -8.63 -15.79
C PHE A 527 -5.56 -10.05 -16.26
N LYS A 528 -6.23 -10.60 -17.29
CA LYS A 528 -5.88 -11.93 -17.83
C LYS A 528 -4.40 -12.09 -18.18
N LYS A 529 -3.76 -11.04 -18.70
CA LYS A 529 -2.33 -11.04 -19.02
C LYS A 529 -1.46 -10.77 -17.78
N GLN A 530 -1.94 -9.93 -16.85
CA GLN A 530 -1.24 -9.73 -15.58
C GLN A 530 -1.28 -10.98 -14.70
N ALA A 531 -2.33 -11.80 -14.76
CA ALA A 531 -2.41 -13.09 -14.10
C ALA A 531 -1.26 -14.02 -14.53
N LEU A 532 -0.97 -14.11 -15.84
CA LEU A 532 0.19 -14.87 -16.34
C LEU A 532 1.52 -14.32 -15.81
N ARG A 533 1.62 -12.99 -15.61
CA ARG A 533 2.81 -12.38 -15.01
C ARG A 533 2.94 -12.72 -13.53
N LEU A 534 1.83 -12.71 -12.80
CA LEU A 534 1.78 -13.15 -11.41
C LEU A 534 2.16 -14.63 -11.28
N ASP A 535 1.77 -15.48 -12.24
CA ASP A 535 2.20 -16.89 -12.31
C ASP A 535 3.74 -17.01 -12.50
N GLU A 536 4.34 -16.24 -13.42
CA GLU A 536 5.81 -16.21 -13.62
C GLU A 536 6.56 -15.70 -12.38
N LEU A 537 5.96 -14.73 -11.66
CA LEU A 537 6.45 -14.23 -10.38
C LEU A 537 6.16 -15.19 -9.20
N LYS A 538 5.44 -16.29 -9.44
CA LYS A 538 5.00 -17.29 -8.46
C LYS A 538 4.21 -16.68 -7.31
N VAL A 539 3.34 -15.72 -7.60
CA VAL A 539 2.45 -15.11 -6.59
C VAL A 539 1.24 -16.02 -6.39
N ASN A 540 0.93 -16.37 -5.14
CA ASN A 540 -0.23 -17.19 -4.79
C ASN A 540 -1.53 -16.35 -4.78
N TYR A 541 -1.87 -15.69 -5.89
CA TYR A 541 -3.04 -14.81 -5.97
C TYR A 541 -4.37 -15.59 -6.07
N ALA A 542 -5.46 -14.99 -5.60
CA ALA A 542 -6.80 -15.57 -5.69
C ALA A 542 -7.33 -15.57 -7.14
N LYS A 543 -7.93 -16.68 -7.57
CA LYS A 543 -8.30 -16.91 -8.99
C LYS A 543 -9.77 -16.64 -9.34
N HIS A 544 -10.60 -16.25 -8.37
CA HIS A 544 -12.05 -16.06 -8.55
C HIS A 544 -12.39 -15.07 -9.69
N ILE A 545 -11.63 -13.99 -9.81
CA ILE A 545 -11.85 -12.99 -10.86
C ILE A 545 -11.72 -13.57 -12.29
N LEU A 546 -11.00 -14.68 -12.45
CA LEU A 546 -10.81 -15.31 -13.76
C LEU A 546 -12.04 -16.09 -14.22
N SER A 547 -12.93 -16.51 -13.31
CA SER A 547 -14.21 -17.12 -13.70
C SER A 547 -15.23 -16.08 -14.19
N ASP A 548 -15.18 -14.87 -13.64
CA ASP A 548 -16.09 -13.77 -13.99
C ASP A 548 -15.74 -13.09 -15.33
N ALA A 549 -14.54 -13.38 -15.86
CA ALA A 549 -14.04 -12.84 -17.11
C ALA A 549 -14.33 -13.73 -18.34
N LYS A 550 -15.21 -14.74 -18.21
CA LYS A 550 -15.59 -15.68 -19.28
C LYS A 550 -16.60 -15.10 -20.25
#